data_AF-A0A957ZJT7-F1
#
_entry.id   AF-A0A957ZJT7-F1
#
_cell.length_a   1.000
_cell.length_b   1.000
_cell.length_c   1.000
_cell.angle_alpha   90.00
_cell.angle_beta   90.00
_cell.angle_gamma   90.00
#
_symmetry.space_group_name_H-M   'P 1'
#
loop_
_entity.id
_entity.type
_entity.pdbx_description
1 polymer ?
#
loop_
_entity_poly.entity_id
_entity_poly.type
_entity_poly.pdbx_seq_one_letter_code
_entity_poly.pdbx_strand_id
1 'polypeptide(L)'
;SVAVIAVVAVGQTLVILTRNIDLSVGSIVGFTAYIVGTILSINNDIPPVAVVLMAVAMGAVMGSINGLLVAYGRVPAIIVTLGTLAIFRTVLVEISGANSVLTNELPRWLVNLPPVNAFTLGPLDIRLLFFLAVVVVIIFQLVVSYLPWGRRLYAIGSNPDAARVAGFPA
;
A
#
# COMPACT_ATOMS: atom_id res chain seq x y z
N SER A 1 10.71 1.22 -10.19
CA SER A 1 11.05 -0.15 -9.74
C SER A 1 9.81 -1.02 -9.70
N VAL A 2 9.81 -2.16 -10.39
CA VAL A 2 8.66 -3.10 -10.46
C VAL A 2 8.24 -3.63 -9.08
N ALA A 3 9.20 -3.79 -8.16
CA ALA A 3 8.95 -4.28 -6.80
C ALA A 3 7.90 -3.45 -6.03
N VAL A 4 7.93 -2.12 -6.16
CA VAL A 4 6.96 -1.24 -5.47
C VAL A 4 5.55 -1.45 -6.03
N ILE A 5 5.44 -1.51 -7.36
CA ILE A 5 4.15 -1.73 -8.04
C ILE A 5 3.59 -3.11 -7.69
N ALA A 6 4.44 -4.14 -7.59
CA ALA A 6 4.02 -5.49 -7.20
C ALA A 6 3.37 -5.51 -5.80
N VAL A 7 3.99 -4.84 -4.82
CA VAL A 7 3.42 -4.74 -3.46
C VAL A 7 2.12 -3.95 -3.46
N VAL A 8 2.02 -2.87 -4.25
CA VAL A 8 0.78 -2.10 -4.39
C VAL A 8 -0.33 -2.94 -5.04
N ALA A 9 0.00 -3.73 -6.06
CA ALA A 9 -0.93 -4.61 -6.76
C ALA A 9 -1.51 -5.70 -5.84
N VAL A 10 -0.71 -6.19 -4.87
CA VAL A 10 -1.19 -7.10 -3.82
C VAL A 10 -2.33 -6.47 -3.01
N GLY A 11 -2.16 -5.22 -2.55
CA GLY A 11 -3.22 -4.49 -1.86
C GLY A 11 -4.45 -4.27 -2.75
N GLN A 12 -4.24 -3.86 -4.00
CA GLN A 12 -5.32 -3.66 -4.97
C GLN A 12 -6.10 -4.94 -5.30
N THR A 13 -5.49 -6.11 -5.15
CA THR A 13 -6.19 -7.39 -5.32
C THR A 13 -7.37 -7.51 -4.35
N LEU A 14 -7.23 -7.09 -3.08
CA LEU A 14 -8.37 -7.09 -2.15
C LEU A 14 -9.50 -6.17 -2.60
N VAL A 15 -9.13 -4.99 -3.11
CA VAL A 15 -10.09 -3.99 -3.57
C VAL A 15 -10.90 -4.55 -4.75
N ILE A 16 -10.22 -5.16 -5.73
CA ILE A 16 -10.85 -5.76 -6.90
C ILE A 16 -11.70 -6.98 -6.50
N LEU A 17 -11.22 -7.82 -5.58
CA LEU A 17 -11.97 -8.97 -5.09
C LEU A 17 -13.31 -8.56 -4.47
N THR A 18 -13.38 -7.40 -3.83
CA THR A 18 -14.63 -6.87 -3.27
C THR A 18 -15.49 -6.09 -4.29
N ARG A 19 -15.17 -6.18 -5.60
CA ARG A 19 -15.79 -5.42 -6.70
C ARG A 19 -15.68 -3.91 -6.57
N ASN A 20 -14.67 -3.43 -5.85
CA ASN A 20 -14.37 -2.01 -5.72
C ASN A 20 -13.21 -1.63 -6.64
N ILE A 21 -13.02 -0.34 -6.86
CA ILE A 21 -11.86 0.22 -7.56
C ILE A 21 -11.30 1.34 -6.69
N ASP A 22 -9.99 1.30 -6.44
CA ASP A 22 -9.29 2.34 -5.70
C ASP A 22 -8.27 3.05 -6.58
N LEU A 23 -8.62 4.26 -6.98
CA LEU A 23 -7.78 5.12 -7.79
C LEU A 23 -6.79 5.93 -6.93
N SER A 24 -7.05 6.07 -5.62
CA SER A 24 -6.27 6.92 -4.72
C SER A 24 -4.94 6.31 -4.26
N VAL A 25 -4.72 5.02 -4.52
CA VAL A 25 -3.55 4.28 -4.01
C VAL A 25 -2.22 4.93 -4.40
N GLY A 26 -2.12 5.50 -5.60
CA GLY A 26 -0.94 6.24 -6.04
C GLY A 26 -0.68 7.49 -5.20
N SER A 27 -1.73 8.26 -4.90
CA SER A 27 -1.65 9.42 -4.01
C SER A 27 -1.30 9.02 -2.58
N ILE A 28 -1.84 7.92 -2.05
CA ILE A 28 -1.51 7.42 -0.70
C ILE A 28 -0.03 7.03 -0.62
N VAL A 29 0.49 6.31 -1.61
CA VAL A 29 1.91 5.93 -1.67
C VAL A 29 2.79 7.17 -1.73
N GLY A 30 2.47 8.13 -2.59
CA GLY A 30 3.22 9.38 -2.71
C GLY A 30 3.20 10.22 -1.43
N PHE A 31 2.01 10.39 -0.83
CA PHE A 31 1.82 11.12 0.42
C PHE A 31 2.62 10.49 1.56
N THR A 32 2.48 9.18 1.72
CA THR A 32 3.18 8.43 2.77
C THR A 32 4.69 8.50 2.60
N ALA A 33 5.19 8.31 1.37
CA ALA A 33 6.62 8.39 1.06
C ALA A 33 7.19 9.78 1.37
N TYR A 34 6.45 10.84 1.05
CA TYR A 34 6.88 12.21 1.34
C TYR A 34 6.91 12.49 2.83
N ILE A 35 5.82 12.25 3.57
CA ILE A 35 5.75 12.55 5.00
C ILE A 35 6.81 11.76 5.78
N VAL A 36 6.92 10.46 5.53
CA VAL A 36 7.92 9.61 6.21
C VAL A 36 9.34 10.02 5.78
N GLY A 37 9.54 10.39 4.51
CA GLY A 37 10.81 10.89 3.99
C GLY A 37 11.24 12.20 4.67
N THR A 38 10.32 13.15 4.84
CA THR A 38 10.57 14.43 5.54
C THR A 38 10.86 14.22 7.02
N ILE A 39 10.19 13.27 7.68
CA ILE A 39 10.51 12.93 9.07
C ILE A 39 11.93 12.36 9.16
N LEU A 40 12.32 11.51 8.20
CA LEU A 40 13.66 10.93 8.14
C LEU A 40 14.74 11.95 7.81
N SER A 41 14.46 12.93 6.94
CA SER A 41 15.44 13.98 6.60
C SER A 41 15.75 14.87 7.80
N ILE A 42 14.78 15.08 8.70
CA ILE A 42 14.97 15.83 9.94
C ILE A 42 15.63 14.96 11.01
N ASN A 43 15.25 13.67 11.11
CA ASN A 43 15.77 12.75 12.11
C ASN A 43 16.28 11.45 11.49
N ASN A 44 17.59 11.42 11.22
CA ASN A 44 18.26 10.29 10.57
C ASN A 44 18.49 9.07 11.48
N ASP A 45 18.28 9.21 12.80
CA ASP A 45 18.55 8.15 13.79
C ASP A 45 17.37 7.20 14.00
N ILE A 46 16.27 7.40 13.29
CA ILE A 46 15.09 6.55 13.41
C ILE A 46 15.40 5.13 12.89
N PRO A 47 15.15 4.08 13.69
CA PRO A 47 15.48 2.71 13.30
C PRO A 47 14.61 2.25 12.12
N PRO A 48 15.14 1.43 11.19
CA PRO A 48 14.43 1.02 9.97
C PRO A 48 13.04 0.40 10.23
N VAL A 49 12.91 -0.38 11.31
CA VAL A 49 11.63 -1.02 11.67
C VAL A 49 10.57 0.02 12.03
N ALA A 50 10.95 1.09 12.75
CA ALA A 50 10.02 2.18 13.07
C ALA A 50 9.57 2.93 11.81
N VAL A 51 10.48 3.12 10.84
CA VAL A 51 10.14 3.74 9.53
C VAL A 51 9.09 2.93 8.79
N VAL A 52 9.26 1.61 8.72
CA VAL A 52 8.29 0.70 8.08
C VAL A 52 6.95 0.76 8.80
N LEU A 53 6.94 0.73 10.14
CA LEU A 53 5.70 0.81 10.92
C LEU A 53 4.98 2.14 10.73
N MET A 54 5.70 3.26 10.68
CA MET A 54 5.13 4.58 10.40
C MET A 54 4.50 4.64 9.01
N ALA A 55 5.19 4.12 7.98
CA ALA A 55 4.67 4.07 6.63
C ALA A 55 3.41 3.19 6.52
N VAL A 56 3.42 2.01 7.14
CA VAL A 56 2.26 1.11 7.19
C VAL A 56 1.09 1.76 7.93
N ALA A 57 1.35 2.40 9.08
CA ALA A 57 0.32 3.08 9.87
C ALA A 57 -0.33 4.22 9.08
N MET A 58 0.47 5.05 8.41
CA MET A 58 -0.03 6.15 7.57
C MET A 58 -0.89 5.63 6.42
N GLY A 59 -0.38 4.62 5.69
CA GLY A 59 -1.14 3.99 4.60
C GLY A 59 -2.43 3.34 5.09
N ALA A 60 -2.41 2.69 6.26
CA ALA A 60 -3.59 2.09 6.88
C ALA A 60 -4.64 3.14 7.29
N VAL A 61 -4.22 4.27 7.87
CA VAL A 61 -5.13 5.37 8.21
C VAL A 61 -5.77 5.92 6.94
N MET A 62 -4.99 6.28 5.92
CA MET A 62 -5.53 6.82 4.67
C MET A 62 -6.44 5.82 3.93
N GLY A 63 -6.03 4.54 3.87
CA GLY A 63 -6.84 3.49 3.27
C GLY A 63 -8.12 3.20 4.06
N SER A 64 -8.07 3.29 5.39
CA SER A 64 -9.27 3.13 6.22
C SER A 64 -10.29 4.24 6.01
N ILE A 65 -9.86 5.47 5.75
CA ILE A 65 -10.77 6.57 5.40
C ILE A 65 -11.58 6.20 4.15
N ASN A 66 -10.92 5.70 3.10
CA ASN A 66 -11.61 5.23 1.90
C ASN A 66 -12.55 4.06 2.21
N GLY A 67 -12.07 3.06 2.95
CA GLY A 67 -12.85 1.88 3.32
C GLY A 67 -14.11 2.23 4.12
N LEU A 68 -13.99 3.16 5.09
CA LEU A 68 -15.10 3.62 5.91
C LEU A 68 -16.12 4.42 5.11
N LEU A 69 -15.66 5.32 4.24
CA LEU A 69 -16.54 6.11 3.37
C LEU A 69 -17.33 5.23 2.39
N VAL A 70 -16.71 4.17 1.87
CA VAL A 70 -17.40 3.21 1.00
C VAL A 70 -18.37 2.34 1.80
N ALA A 71 -17.90 1.74 2.91
CA ALA A 71 -18.69 0.80 3.69
C ALA A 71 -19.89 1.45 4.40
N TYR A 72 -19.69 2.60 5.03
CA TYR A 72 -20.73 3.27 5.82
C TYR A 72 -21.39 4.44 5.08
N GLY A 73 -20.64 5.14 4.23
CA GLY A 73 -21.17 6.28 3.48
C GLY A 73 -22.09 5.88 2.31
N ARG A 74 -22.11 4.60 1.93
CA ARG A 74 -22.90 4.07 0.79
C ARG A 74 -22.65 4.83 -0.52
N VAL A 75 -21.46 5.41 -0.66
CA VAL A 75 -21.01 6.10 -1.87
C VAL A 75 -20.24 5.11 -2.74
N PRO A 76 -20.44 5.10 -4.07
CA PRO A 76 -19.65 4.28 -4.98
C PRO A 76 -18.13 4.47 -4.79
N ALA A 77 -17.37 3.38 -4.70
CA ALA A 77 -15.94 3.41 -4.41
C ALA A 77 -15.11 4.26 -5.37
N ILE A 78 -15.47 4.29 -6.65
CA ILE A 78 -14.80 5.12 -7.66
C ILE A 78 -14.91 6.61 -7.30
N ILE A 79 -16.08 7.07 -6.85
CA ILE A 79 -16.31 8.49 -6.51
C ILE A 79 -15.49 8.85 -5.26
N VAL A 80 -15.54 8.00 -4.23
CA VAL A 80 -14.77 8.20 -3.00
C VAL A 80 -13.27 8.25 -3.30
N THR A 81 -12.76 7.31 -4.08
CA THR A 81 -11.32 7.17 -4.34
C THR A 81 -10.81 8.23 -5.33
N LEU A 82 -11.63 8.72 -6.26
CA LEU A 82 -11.30 9.91 -7.06
C LEU A 82 -11.26 11.18 -6.21
N GLY A 83 -12.25 11.38 -5.33
CA GLY A 83 -12.29 12.55 -4.45
C GLY A 83 -11.11 12.59 -3.49
N THR A 84 -10.83 11.46 -2.83
CA THR A 84 -9.71 11.34 -1.89
C THR A 84 -8.36 11.37 -2.60
N LEU A 85 -8.25 10.84 -3.82
CA LEU A 85 -7.06 11.04 -4.66
C LEU A 85 -6.73 12.52 -4.82
N ALA A 86 -7.73 13.35 -5.11
CA ALA A 86 -7.55 14.79 -5.28
C ALA A 86 -7.20 15.46 -3.95
N ILE A 87 -7.91 15.15 -2.87
CA ILE A 87 -7.65 15.70 -1.53
C ILE A 87 -6.23 15.37 -1.07
N PHE A 88 -5.83 14.09 -1.07
CA PHE A 88 -4.50 13.67 -0.63
C PHE A 88 -3.41 14.31 -1.49
N ARG A 89 -3.63 14.44 -2.79
CA ARG A 89 -2.67 15.09 -3.68
C ARG A 89 -2.55 16.59 -3.41
N THR A 90 -3.67 17.29 -3.21
CA THR A 90 -3.65 18.73 -2.89
C THR A 90 -2.98 18.99 -1.55
N VAL A 91 -3.35 18.23 -0.51
CA VAL A 91 -2.73 18.35 0.81
C VAL A 91 -1.23 18.04 0.75
N LEU A 92 -0.82 17.05 -0.04
CA LEU A 92 0.61 16.77 -0.28
C LEU A 92 1.33 17.98 -0.89
N VAL A 93 0.77 18.58 -1.93
CA VAL A 93 1.37 19.74 -2.61
C VAL A 93 1.48 20.93 -1.65
N GLU A 94 0.45 21.16 -0.84
CA GLU A 94 0.43 22.24 0.15
C GLU A 94 1.46 22.03 1.26
N ILE A 95 1.51 20.83 1.86
CA ILE A 95 2.49 20.49 2.91
C ILE A 95 3.91 20.51 2.36
N SER A 96 4.11 20.03 1.14
CA SER A 96 5.44 20.00 0.54
C SER A 96 5.94 21.38 0.11
N GLY A 97 5.04 22.34 -0.09
CA GLY A 97 5.38 23.62 -0.73
C GLY A 97 5.99 23.43 -2.12
N ALA A 98 5.62 22.36 -2.82
CA ALA A 98 6.25 21.88 -4.07
C ALA A 98 7.75 21.52 -3.96
N ASN A 99 8.28 21.34 -2.74
CA ASN A 99 9.64 20.86 -2.52
C ASN A 99 9.69 19.34 -2.52
N SER A 100 10.82 18.79 -2.95
CA SER A 100 11.10 17.35 -2.93
C SER A 100 12.12 17.02 -1.85
N VAL A 101 11.94 15.91 -1.15
CA VAL A 101 12.96 15.37 -0.23
C VAL A 101 14.13 14.86 -1.05
N LEU A 102 15.32 15.39 -0.80
CA LEU A 102 16.51 15.04 -1.57
C LEU A 102 17.18 13.78 -0.98
N THR A 103 17.77 12.97 -1.86
CA THR A 103 18.43 11.71 -1.48
C THR A 103 19.61 11.90 -0.52
N ASN A 104 20.26 13.07 -0.54
CA ASN A 104 21.39 13.39 0.34
C ASN A 104 20.96 13.73 1.78
N GLU A 105 19.69 14.02 2.02
CA GLU A 105 19.15 14.33 3.35
C GLU A 105 18.70 13.06 4.09
N LEU A 106 18.57 11.94 3.37
CA LEU A 106 18.06 10.68 3.89
C LEU A 106 19.17 9.81 4.50
N PRO A 107 18.81 8.87 5.41
CA PRO A 107 19.78 7.95 6.00
C PRO A 107 20.46 7.08 4.94
N ARG A 108 21.79 6.91 5.08
CA ARG A 108 22.60 6.09 4.15
C ARG A 108 22.09 4.66 4.00
N TRP A 109 21.54 4.08 5.07
CA TRP A 109 20.97 2.73 5.00
C TRP A 109 19.83 2.67 3.99
N LEU A 110 18.94 3.67 3.94
CA LEU A 110 17.78 3.74 3.05
C LEU A 110 18.20 3.98 1.60
N VAL A 111 19.11 4.93 1.38
CA VAL A 111 19.64 5.28 0.05
C VAL A 111 20.37 4.10 -0.60
N ASN A 112 21.06 3.30 0.22
CA ASN A 112 21.81 2.13 -0.25
C ASN A 112 20.96 0.86 -0.35
N LEU A 113 19.68 0.83 0.03
CA LEU A 113 18.83 -0.37 -0.09
C LEU A 113 18.57 -0.82 -1.53
N PRO A 114 18.24 0.06 -2.51
CA PRO A 114 17.89 -0.36 -3.87
C PRO A 114 18.94 -1.21 -4.61
N PRO A 115 20.26 -0.95 -4.46
CA PRO A 115 21.30 -1.78 -5.07
C PRO A 115 21.65 -3.07 -4.30
N VAL A 116 21.11 -3.31 -3.09
CA VAL A 116 21.44 -4.52 -2.31
C VAL A 116 20.88 -5.77 -2.98
N ASN A 117 21.73 -6.81 -3.10
CA ASN A 117 21.36 -8.12 -3.61
C ASN A 117 20.94 -9.04 -2.44
N ALA A 118 19.87 -9.80 -2.64
CA ALA A 118 19.46 -10.87 -1.72
C ALA A 118 20.18 -12.18 -2.03
N PHE A 119 20.23 -12.56 -3.31
CA PHE A 119 20.89 -13.77 -3.79
C PHE A 119 21.56 -13.52 -5.13
N THR A 120 22.75 -14.07 -5.30
CA THR A 120 23.45 -14.12 -6.59
C THR A 120 23.48 -15.57 -7.05
N LEU A 121 22.73 -15.87 -8.11
CA LEU A 121 22.64 -17.19 -8.73
C LEU A 121 23.37 -17.14 -10.08
N GLY A 122 24.68 -17.40 -10.05
CA GLY A 122 25.54 -17.30 -11.23
C GLY A 122 25.53 -15.87 -11.81
N PRO A 123 25.14 -15.65 -13.08
CA PRO A 123 25.10 -14.32 -13.68
C PRO A 123 23.86 -13.49 -13.27
N LEU A 124 22.94 -14.04 -12.48
CA LEU A 124 21.69 -13.38 -12.08
C LEU A 124 21.78 -12.86 -10.64
N ASP A 125 21.77 -11.53 -10.51
CA ASP A 125 21.65 -10.84 -9.24
C ASP A 125 20.18 -10.54 -8.92
N ILE A 126 19.64 -11.20 -7.90
CA ILE A 126 18.29 -10.95 -7.40
C ILE A 126 18.36 -9.83 -6.36
N ARG A 127 17.83 -8.66 -6.72
CA ARG A 127 17.75 -7.49 -5.84
C ARG A 127 16.87 -7.78 -4.62
N LEU A 128 17.28 -7.29 -3.45
CA LEU A 128 16.60 -7.49 -2.17
C LEU A 128 15.14 -7.01 -2.20
N LEU A 129 14.88 -5.83 -2.77
CA LEU A 129 13.52 -5.29 -2.85
C LEU A 129 12.60 -6.14 -3.72
N PHE A 130 13.12 -6.75 -4.79
CA PHE A 130 12.34 -7.66 -5.62
C PHE A 130 12.04 -8.96 -4.88
N PHE A 131 13.04 -9.53 -4.21
CA PHE A 131 12.86 -10.72 -3.36
C PHE A 131 11.80 -10.48 -2.28
N LEU A 132 11.87 -9.35 -1.55
CA LEU A 132 10.89 -9.00 -0.52
C LEU A 132 9.49 -8.85 -1.11
N ALA A 133 9.35 -8.23 -2.29
CA ALA A 133 8.06 -8.11 -2.97
C ALA A 133 7.47 -9.48 -3.31
N VAL A 134 8.27 -10.43 -3.80
CA VAL A 134 7.83 -11.81 -4.06
C VAL A 134 7.40 -12.51 -2.78
N VAL A 135 8.15 -12.34 -1.68
CA VAL A 135 7.78 -12.88 -0.37
C VAL A 135 6.42 -12.34 0.08
N VAL A 136 6.18 -11.04 -0.05
CA VAL A 136 4.88 -10.41 0.28
C VAL A 136 3.76 -10.99 -0.57
N VAL A 137 3.97 -11.16 -1.88
CA VAL A 137 2.99 -11.77 -2.80
C VAL A 137 2.65 -13.20 -2.36
N ILE A 138 3.66 -14.03 -2.06
CA ILE A 138 3.44 -15.43 -1.66
C ILE A 138 2.69 -15.49 -0.34
N ILE A 139 3.14 -14.75 0.69
CA ILE A 139 2.48 -14.72 2.00
C ILE A 139 1.02 -14.29 1.83
N PHE A 140 0.79 -13.22 1.08
CA PHE A 140 -0.55 -12.72 0.84
C PHE A 140 -1.43 -13.73 0.09
N GLN A 141 -0.91 -14.36 -0.97
CA GLN A 141 -1.63 -15.40 -1.71
C GLN A 141 -2.04 -16.56 -0.79
N LEU A 142 -1.13 -17.01 0.07
CA LEU A 142 -1.44 -18.06 1.05
C LEU A 142 -2.51 -17.59 2.04
N VAL A 143 -2.40 -16.36 2.53
CA VAL A 143 -3.39 -15.77 3.45
C VAL A 143 -4.77 -15.75 2.82
N VAL A 144 -4.91 -15.21 1.60
CA VAL A 144 -6.23 -15.09 0.98
C VAL A 144 -6.79 -16.46 0.55
N SER A 145 -5.93 -17.40 0.14
CA SER A 145 -6.36 -18.73 -0.32
C SER A 145 -6.76 -19.66 0.82
N TYR A 146 -6.01 -19.66 1.93
CA TYR A 146 -6.16 -20.67 2.98
C TYR A 146 -6.90 -20.16 4.23
N LEU A 147 -6.82 -18.86 4.57
CA LEU A 147 -7.49 -18.37 5.78
C LEU A 147 -9.01 -18.19 5.57
N PRO A 148 -9.82 -18.41 6.63
CA PRO A 148 -11.27 -18.18 6.56
C PRO A 148 -11.64 -16.76 6.12
N TRP A 149 -10.89 -15.75 6.56
CA TRP A 149 -11.11 -14.35 6.17
C TRP A 149 -10.97 -14.13 4.66
N GLY A 150 -9.91 -14.66 4.05
CA GLY A 150 -9.68 -14.55 2.61
C GLY A 150 -10.75 -15.24 1.77
N ARG A 151 -11.15 -16.45 2.18
CA ARG A 151 -12.25 -17.19 1.52
C ARG A 151 -13.58 -16.45 1.58
N ARG A 152 -13.87 -15.74 2.68
CA ARG A 152 -15.07 -14.89 2.79
C ARG A 152 -15.04 -13.74 1.79
N LEU A 153 -13.90 -13.08 1.61
CA LEU A 153 -13.76 -12.01 0.62
C LEU A 153 -14.02 -12.52 -0.81
N TYR A 154 -13.48 -13.69 -1.16
CA TYR A 154 -13.78 -14.34 -2.45
C TYR A 154 -15.26 -14.71 -2.62
N ALA A 155 -15.94 -15.13 -1.54
CA ALA A 155 -17.37 -15.44 -1.60
C ALA A 155 -18.21 -14.18 -1.86
N ILE A 156 -17.94 -13.08 -1.14
CA ILE A 156 -18.58 -11.78 -1.34
C ILE A 156 -18.33 -11.28 -2.78
N GLY A 157 -17.08 -11.43 -3.24
CA GLY A 157 -16.64 -11.06 -4.58
C GLY A 157 -17.17 -11.90 -5.73
N SER A 158 -17.55 -13.16 -5.50
CA SER A 158 -18.06 -14.04 -6.55
C SER A 158 -19.58 -13.94 -6.70
N ASN A 159 -20.33 -13.94 -5.60
CA ASN A 159 -21.79 -13.79 -5.64
C ASN A 159 -22.29 -13.01 -4.40
N PRO A 160 -22.59 -11.69 -4.54
CA PRO A 160 -23.03 -10.86 -3.41
C PRO A 160 -24.37 -11.32 -2.85
N ASP A 161 -25.28 -11.77 -3.71
CA ASP A 161 -26.62 -12.16 -3.31
C ASP A 161 -26.58 -13.46 -2.51
N ALA A 162 -25.79 -14.43 -2.95
CA ALA A 162 -25.54 -15.66 -2.18
C ALA A 162 -24.79 -15.36 -0.86
N ALA A 163 -23.83 -14.42 -0.87
CA ALA A 163 -23.11 -14.03 0.33
C ALA A 163 -24.05 -13.42 1.39
N ARG A 164 -25.02 -12.60 0.97
CA ARG A 164 -26.05 -12.04 1.87
C ARG A 164 -26.93 -13.11 2.48
N VAL A 165 -27.38 -14.08 1.67
CA VAL A 165 -28.19 -15.21 2.16
C VAL A 165 -27.39 -16.12 3.11
N ALA A 166 -26.09 -16.26 2.89
CA ALA A 166 -25.17 -16.98 3.76
C ALA A 166 -24.79 -16.21 5.06
N GLY A 167 -25.33 -15.00 5.25
CA GLY A 167 -25.08 -14.20 6.45
C GLY A 167 -23.72 -13.49 6.48
N PHE A 168 -23.01 -13.39 5.35
CA PHE A 168 -21.82 -12.55 5.26
C PHE A 168 -22.21 -11.07 5.21
N PRO A 169 -21.45 -10.18 5.86
CA PRO A 169 -21.69 -8.75 5.80
C PRO A 169 -21.64 -8.28 4.34
N ALA A 170 -22.68 -7.55 3.94
CA ALA A 170 -22.83 -6.98 2.60
C ALA A 170 -21.88 -5.81 2.36
#